data_AF-A0A926ABM2-F1
#
_entry.id   AF-A0A926ABM2-F1
#
_cell.length_a   1.000
_cell.length_b   1.000
_cell.length_c   1.000
_cell.angle_alpha   90.00
_cell.angle_beta   90.00
_cell.angle_gamma   90.00
#
_symmetry.space_group_name_H-M   'P 1'
#
loop_
_entity.id
_entity.type
_entity.pdbx_description
1 polymer ?
#
loop_
_entity_poly.entity_id
_entity_poly.type
_entity_poly.pdbx_seq_one_letter_code
_entity_poly.pdbx_strand_id
1 'polypeptide(L)'
;AIRDIFQFSRAFGSLWRGFIELTGLARLFRRSDEPAFVRQAFEKHKVFEPLTQLPEVVDKLGPHLEGRDLQDIDDLVKYSAREIAALPETIREKVIGTPQAPTQYDRRPIQDARPELEKLEDAARVVETDQMTQAIRNTLLYLGLWELLLLLIGIILLLTGIFGSRPESIITVVLILLGLGILGFVSLPIAGRVISNRYANRLLKLQSQYIETLTKAADRQIEYGMRLRRDAISPLTRLIDAQTQIQTEQLTRLQFAEQEMGRMEAELNKLGKRNILGL
;
A
#
# COMPACT_ATOMS: atom_id res chain seq x y z
N ALA A 1 -13.34 -4.94 17.18
CA ALA A 1 -13.96 -3.61 17.40
C ALA A 1 -15.42 -3.55 16.95
N ILE A 2 -15.73 -3.41 15.65
CA ILE A 2 -17.12 -3.21 15.17
C ILE A 2 -18.04 -4.37 15.56
N ARG A 3 -17.67 -5.61 15.28
CA ARG A 3 -18.48 -6.79 15.64
C ARG A 3 -18.71 -6.92 17.16
N ASP A 4 -17.79 -6.42 17.97
CA ASP A 4 -17.85 -6.40 19.44
C ASP A 4 -18.88 -5.41 19.98
N ILE A 5 -19.09 -4.29 19.27
CA ILE A 5 -20.11 -3.28 19.59
C ILE A 5 -21.52 -3.86 19.40
N PHE A 6 -21.69 -4.74 18.40
CA PHE A 6 -22.97 -5.36 18.05
C PHE A 6 -23.20 -6.73 18.72
N GLN A 7 -22.43 -7.10 19.75
CA GLN A 7 -22.68 -8.31 20.54
C GLN A 7 -23.86 -8.11 21.50
N PHE A 8 -24.77 -9.10 21.52
CA PHE A 8 -26.02 -9.15 22.29
C PHE A 8 -25.87 -8.74 23.76
N SER A 9 -24.77 -9.15 24.43
CA SER A 9 -24.55 -8.90 25.86
C SER A 9 -24.21 -7.46 26.22
N ARG A 10 -23.63 -6.68 25.28
CA ARG A 10 -23.27 -5.26 25.51
C ARG A 10 -24.31 -4.30 24.95
N ALA A 11 -25.01 -4.69 23.88
CA ALA A 11 -26.10 -3.92 23.30
C ALA A 11 -27.30 -3.75 24.25
N PHE A 12 -27.58 -4.76 25.09
CA PHE A 12 -28.66 -4.73 26.09
C PHE A 12 -28.47 -3.60 27.13
N GLY A 13 -27.23 -3.38 27.60
CA GLY A 13 -26.90 -2.30 28.52
C GLY A 13 -27.01 -0.90 27.88
N SER A 14 -26.74 -0.78 26.58
CA SER A 14 -26.92 0.48 25.83
C SER A 14 -28.37 0.77 25.48
N LEU A 15 -29.20 -0.25 25.23
CA LEU A 15 -30.64 -0.08 24.96
C LEU A 15 -31.39 0.34 26.22
N TRP A 16 -31.05 -0.21 27.39
CA TRP A 16 -31.58 0.27 28.67
C TRP A 16 -31.21 1.73 28.96
N ARG A 17 -30.00 2.15 28.57
CA ARG A 17 -29.54 3.54 28.70
C ARG A 17 -30.24 4.47 27.69
N GLY A 18 -30.46 4.03 26.46
CA GLY A 18 -31.26 4.76 25.45
C GLY A 18 -32.76 4.85 25.80
N PHE A 19 -33.31 3.85 26.48
CA PHE A 19 -34.67 3.85 27.01
C PHE A 19 -34.86 4.93 28.11
N ILE A 20 -33.84 5.14 28.95
CA ILE A 20 -33.79 6.22 29.95
C ILE A 20 -33.64 7.61 29.30
N GLU A 21 -32.97 7.69 28.14
CA GLU A 21 -32.85 8.93 27.37
C GLU A 21 -34.15 9.39 26.73
N LEU A 22 -34.88 8.47 26.10
CA LEU A 22 -36.12 8.77 25.40
C LEU A 22 -37.31 9.08 26.33
N THR A 23 -37.29 8.58 27.57
CA THR A 23 -38.34 8.84 28.58
C THR A 23 -38.19 10.17 29.33
N GLY A 24 -37.20 11.00 28.98
CA GLY A 24 -37.05 12.36 29.52
C GLY A 24 -36.33 12.46 30.87
N LEU A 25 -35.90 11.34 31.45
CA LEU A 25 -35.03 11.33 32.63
C LEU A 25 -33.60 11.85 32.33
N ALA A 26 -33.24 11.99 31.05
CA ALA A 26 -31.98 12.57 30.58
C ALA A 26 -31.74 14.04 30.97
N ARG A 27 -32.77 14.80 31.37
CA ARG A 27 -32.54 16.20 31.82
C ARG A 27 -31.69 16.27 33.10
N LEU A 28 -31.63 15.19 33.88
CA LEU A 28 -30.78 15.06 35.07
C LEU A 28 -29.36 14.55 34.79
N PHE A 29 -29.10 13.95 33.63
CA PHE A 29 -27.79 13.37 33.26
C PHE A 29 -27.10 14.12 32.10
N ARG A 30 -27.54 15.33 31.78
CA ARG A 30 -27.11 16.11 30.60
C ARG A 30 -25.72 16.75 30.71
N ARG A 31 -24.76 16.11 31.37
CA ARG A 31 -23.35 16.57 31.42
C ARG A 31 -22.41 15.38 31.55
N SER A 32 -22.05 14.75 30.43
CA SER A 32 -20.71 14.20 30.08
C SER A 32 -20.77 12.90 29.24
N ASP A 33 -20.11 12.91 28.07
CA ASP A 33 -19.44 11.76 27.44
C ASP A 33 -20.18 10.73 26.54
N GLU A 34 -20.98 11.18 25.57
CA GLU A 34 -21.50 10.30 24.49
C GLU A 34 -20.54 9.93 23.31
N PRO A 35 -19.33 10.48 23.12
CA PRO A 35 -18.34 9.91 22.19
C PRO A 35 -17.65 8.63 22.71
N ALA A 36 -17.82 8.29 23.99
CA ALA A 36 -16.91 7.39 24.69
C ALA A 36 -17.01 5.92 24.25
N PHE A 37 -18.19 5.37 23.92
CA PHE A 37 -18.32 3.92 23.75
C PHE A 37 -17.68 3.37 22.46
N VAL A 38 -17.94 4.00 21.30
CA VAL A 38 -17.33 3.60 20.02
C VAL A 38 -15.82 3.85 20.09
N ARG A 39 -15.42 5.02 20.60
CA ARG A 39 -14.02 5.39 20.77
C ARG A 39 -13.28 4.43 21.71
N GLN A 40 -13.87 4.08 22.85
CA GLN A 40 -13.31 3.10 23.80
C GLN A 40 -13.21 1.70 23.20
N ALA A 41 -14.18 1.26 22.39
CA ALA A 41 -14.11 -0.01 21.70
C ALA A 41 -12.98 -0.05 20.65
N PHE A 42 -12.71 1.09 20.00
CA PHE A 42 -11.63 1.25 19.02
C PHE A 42 -10.26 1.37 19.69
N GLU A 43 -10.17 2.11 20.79
CA GLU A 43 -8.97 2.23 21.63
C GLU A 43 -8.61 0.89 22.26
N LYS A 44 -9.58 0.13 22.79
CA LYS A 44 -9.36 -1.22 23.34
C LYS A 44 -8.77 -2.19 22.31
N HIS A 45 -9.20 -2.07 21.05
CA HIS A 45 -8.68 -2.89 19.95
C HIS A 45 -7.49 -2.25 19.22
N LYS A 46 -7.03 -1.08 19.68
CA LYS A 46 -5.92 -0.33 19.12
C LYS A 46 -5.98 -0.17 17.59
N VAL A 47 -7.18 0.09 17.06
CA VAL A 47 -7.44 0.09 15.60
C VAL A 47 -6.54 1.10 14.85
N PHE A 48 -6.19 2.21 15.50
CA PHE A 48 -5.39 3.28 14.91
C PHE A 48 -3.87 3.16 15.19
N GLU A 49 -3.45 2.23 16.05
CA GLU A 49 -2.02 2.05 16.38
C GLU A 49 -1.19 1.67 15.14
N PRO A 50 -1.62 0.71 14.29
CA PRO A 50 -0.89 0.40 13.05
C PRO A 50 -0.79 1.59 12.08
N LEU A 51 -1.86 2.39 11.97
CA LEU A 51 -1.87 3.57 11.10
C LEU A 51 -0.89 4.65 11.57
N THR A 52 -0.68 4.75 12.89
CA THR A 52 0.27 5.71 13.47
C THR A 52 1.72 5.30 13.24
N GLN A 53 1.97 4.01 13.04
CA GLN A 53 3.30 3.45 12.78
C GLN A 53 3.71 3.49 11.30
N LEU A 54 2.75 3.67 10.38
CA LEU A 54 3.02 3.70 8.94
C LEU A 54 4.06 4.76 8.54
N PRO A 55 3.96 6.02 8.99
CA PRO A 55 4.99 7.03 8.76
C PRO A 55 6.38 6.56 9.15
N GLU A 56 6.53 6.00 10.34
CA GLU A 56 7.82 5.60 10.89
C GLU A 56 8.49 4.51 10.04
N VAL A 57 7.69 3.56 9.52
CA VAL A 57 8.20 2.49 8.66
C VAL A 57 8.57 3.03 7.28
N VAL A 58 7.74 3.90 6.69
CA VAL A 58 7.98 4.46 5.36
C VAL A 58 9.13 5.46 5.35
N ASP A 59 9.28 6.25 6.41
CA ASP A 59 10.34 7.25 6.53
C ASP A 59 11.74 6.60 6.63
N LYS A 60 11.83 5.34 7.04
CA LYS A 60 13.07 4.55 7.02
C LYS A 60 13.47 4.12 5.60
N LEU A 61 12.53 4.07 4.66
CA LEU A 61 12.79 3.58 3.29
C LEU A 61 13.80 4.48 2.56
N GLY A 62 13.64 5.80 2.66
CA GLY A 62 14.53 6.77 1.99
C GLY A 62 16.00 6.62 2.40
N PRO A 63 16.33 6.75 3.71
CA PRO A 63 17.69 6.54 4.20
C PRO A 63 18.26 5.15 3.90
N HIS A 64 17.42 4.11 3.95
CA HIS A 64 17.86 2.75 3.67
C HIS A 64 18.26 2.56 2.21
N LEU A 65 17.43 3.04 1.27
CA LEU A 65 17.70 2.97 -0.16
C LEU A 65 18.93 3.79 -0.54
N GLU A 66 19.05 5.01 -0.02
CA GLU A 66 20.22 5.85 -0.22
C GLU A 66 21.50 5.20 0.30
N GLY A 67 21.50 4.71 1.54
CA GLY A 67 22.69 4.09 2.13
C GLY A 67 23.13 2.88 1.31
N ARG A 68 22.17 2.08 0.84
CA ARG A 68 22.43 0.93 -0.04
C ARG A 68 22.97 1.35 -1.40
N ASP A 69 22.36 2.34 -2.04
CA ASP A 69 22.77 2.82 -3.36
C ASP A 69 24.15 3.45 -3.33
N LEU A 70 24.44 4.30 -2.33
CA LEU A 70 25.75 4.92 -2.18
C LEU A 70 26.85 3.89 -1.95
N GLN A 71 26.57 2.86 -1.14
CA GLN A 71 27.49 1.74 -0.95
C GLN A 71 27.73 0.99 -2.25
N ASP A 72 26.68 0.59 -2.96
CA ASP A 72 26.78 -0.14 -4.22
C ASP A 72 27.57 0.68 -5.27
N ILE A 73 27.37 2.01 -5.32
CA ILE A 73 28.11 2.90 -6.23
C ILE A 73 29.58 3.03 -5.83
N ASP A 74 29.88 3.20 -4.54
CA ASP A 74 31.27 3.28 -4.05
C ASP A 74 32.04 1.99 -4.38
N ASP A 75 31.40 0.83 -4.20
CA ASP A 75 31.97 -0.47 -4.58
C ASP A 75 32.21 -0.56 -6.09
N LEU A 76 31.28 -0.09 -6.93
CA LEU A 76 31.44 -0.03 -8.38
C LEU A 76 32.56 0.92 -8.82
N VAL A 77 32.71 2.07 -8.16
CA VAL A 77 33.78 3.04 -8.43
C VAL A 77 35.14 2.45 -8.06
N LYS A 78 35.26 1.83 -6.88
CA LYS A 78 36.48 1.13 -6.44
C LYS A 78 36.85 -0.01 -7.38
N TYR A 79 35.85 -0.79 -7.82
CA TYR A 79 36.05 -1.85 -8.80
C TYR A 79 36.55 -1.28 -10.13
N SER A 80 35.86 -0.28 -10.67
CA SER A 80 36.21 0.34 -11.95
C SER A 80 37.61 0.98 -11.92
N ALA A 81 37.96 1.65 -10.83
CA ALA A 81 39.27 2.25 -10.65
C ALA A 81 40.38 1.19 -10.58
N ARG A 82 40.14 0.05 -9.91
CA ARG A 82 41.07 -1.07 -9.85
C ARG A 82 41.30 -1.68 -11.24
N GLU A 83 40.22 -1.92 -11.98
CA GLU A 83 40.31 -2.47 -13.34
C GLU A 83 41.07 -1.51 -14.26
N ILE A 84 40.77 -0.22 -14.23
CA ILE A 84 41.50 0.80 -15.01
C ILE A 84 42.99 0.84 -14.65
N ALA A 85 43.32 0.72 -13.36
CA ALA A 85 44.71 0.73 -12.90
C ALA A 85 45.50 -0.50 -13.37
N ALA A 86 44.84 -1.65 -13.50
CA ALA A 86 45.42 -2.91 -13.97
C ALA A 86 45.60 -2.99 -15.49
N LEU A 87 45.01 -2.06 -16.26
CA LEU A 87 45.18 -2.02 -17.70
C LEU A 87 46.61 -1.63 -18.11
N PRO A 88 47.10 -2.14 -19.27
CA PRO A 88 48.34 -1.66 -19.87
C PRO A 88 48.31 -0.14 -20.10
N GLU A 89 49.47 0.50 -19.96
CA GLU A 89 49.64 1.96 -20.07
C GLU A 89 48.99 2.54 -21.36
N THR A 90 49.19 1.85 -22.48
CA THR A 90 48.68 2.23 -23.80
C THR A 90 47.16 2.22 -23.93
N ILE A 91 46.44 1.50 -23.06
CA ILE A 91 44.97 1.46 -23.00
C ILE A 91 44.47 2.40 -21.91
N ARG A 92 45.16 2.46 -20.78
CA ARG A 92 44.84 3.33 -19.64
C ARG A 92 44.82 4.81 -20.03
N GLU A 93 45.76 5.25 -20.86
CA GLU A 93 45.78 6.63 -21.41
C GLU A 93 44.56 6.98 -22.26
N LYS A 94 43.84 5.98 -22.79
CA LYS A 94 42.66 6.17 -23.64
C LYS A 94 41.35 6.20 -22.86
N VAL A 95 41.39 6.04 -21.54
CA VAL A 95 40.21 6.12 -20.67
C VAL A 95 39.76 7.57 -20.56
N ILE A 96 38.51 7.84 -20.94
CA ILE A 96 37.94 9.19 -20.88
C ILE A 96 37.12 9.37 -19.59
N GLY A 97 37.62 10.22 -18.70
CA GLY A 97 37.02 10.51 -17.41
C GLY A 97 37.51 9.61 -16.28
N THR A 98 37.12 9.92 -15.05
CA THR A 98 37.47 9.14 -13.85
C THR A 98 36.20 8.55 -13.24
N PRO A 99 36.21 7.28 -12.82
CA PRO A 99 35.12 6.74 -12.00
C PRO A 99 35.05 7.54 -10.70
N GLN A 100 33.89 8.13 -10.43
CA GLN A 100 33.69 8.95 -9.23
C GLN A 100 32.30 8.69 -8.66
N ALA A 101 32.21 8.59 -7.33
CA ALA A 101 30.93 8.51 -6.64
C ALA A 101 30.21 9.87 -6.67
N PRO A 102 28.86 9.89 -6.76
CA PRO A 102 28.10 11.13 -6.75
C PRO A 102 28.28 11.87 -5.42
N THR A 103 28.39 13.20 -5.49
CA THR A 103 28.54 14.06 -4.29
C THR A 103 27.20 14.35 -3.60
N GLN A 104 26.08 14.16 -4.30
CA GLN A 104 24.73 14.37 -3.79
C GLN A 104 23.82 13.23 -4.22
N TYR A 105 22.95 12.80 -3.32
CA TYR A 105 21.91 11.81 -3.60
C TYR A 105 20.54 12.47 -3.51
N ASP A 106 19.76 12.33 -4.59
CA ASP A 106 18.44 12.93 -4.67
C ASP A 106 17.37 12.07 -4.00
N ARG A 107 16.76 12.58 -2.92
CA ARG A 107 15.67 11.92 -2.17
C ARG A 107 14.28 12.42 -2.57
N ARG A 108 14.19 13.34 -3.52
CA ARG A 108 12.93 13.96 -3.96
C ARG A 108 11.85 12.93 -4.32
N PRO A 109 12.13 11.81 -5.03
CA PRO A 109 11.09 10.86 -5.41
C PRO A 109 10.26 10.31 -4.23
N ILE A 110 10.89 10.07 -3.07
CA ILE A 110 10.20 9.60 -1.85
C ILE A 110 9.59 10.78 -1.07
N GLN A 111 10.29 11.92 -1.02
CA GLN A 111 9.80 13.13 -0.33
C GLN A 111 8.53 13.69 -1.00
N ASP A 112 8.48 13.71 -2.32
CA ASP A 112 7.36 14.22 -3.11
C ASP A 112 6.10 13.36 -2.96
N ALA A 113 6.25 12.07 -2.63
CA ALA A 113 5.14 11.15 -2.38
C ALA A 113 4.53 11.34 -0.98
N ARG A 114 5.26 11.95 -0.03
CA ARG A 114 4.82 12.06 1.36
C ARG A 114 3.48 12.77 1.54
N PRO A 115 3.20 13.93 0.91
CA PRO A 115 1.92 14.60 1.05
C PRO A 115 0.73 13.77 0.54
N GLU A 116 0.94 12.90 -0.45
CA GLU A 116 -0.11 12.00 -0.94
C GLU A 116 -0.34 10.84 0.04
N LEU A 117 0.72 10.27 0.59
CA LEU A 117 0.64 9.22 1.62
C LEU A 117 -0.05 9.74 2.89
N GLU A 118 0.31 10.94 3.35
CA GLU A 118 -0.31 11.58 4.52
C GLU A 118 -1.81 11.81 4.32
N LYS A 119 -2.24 12.25 3.13
CA LYS A 119 -3.68 12.36 2.79
C LYS A 119 -4.41 11.03 2.89
N LEU A 120 -3.77 9.92 2.48
CA LEU A 120 -4.37 8.59 2.57
C LEU A 120 -4.45 8.10 4.02
N GLU A 121 -3.42 8.37 4.82
CA GLU A 121 -3.41 8.08 6.26
C GLU A 121 -4.47 8.89 7.02
N ASP A 122 -4.60 10.18 6.71
CA ASP A 122 -5.62 11.05 7.30
C ASP A 122 -7.03 10.65 6.89
N ALA A 123 -7.22 10.24 5.63
CA ALA A 123 -8.48 9.67 5.17
C ALA A 123 -8.85 8.39 5.93
N ALA A 124 -7.86 7.57 6.30
CA ALA A 124 -8.06 6.40 7.15
C ALA A 124 -8.33 6.77 8.62
N ARG A 125 -7.84 7.92 9.12
CA ARG A 125 -8.05 8.35 10.52
C ARG A 125 -9.35 9.14 10.75
N VAL A 126 -9.56 10.21 10.00
CA VAL A 126 -10.56 11.25 10.30
C VAL A 126 -11.92 10.95 9.69
N VAL A 127 -11.95 10.66 8.38
CA VAL A 127 -13.21 10.45 7.64
C VAL A 127 -13.90 9.15 8.07
N GLU A 128 -13.12 8.20 8.57
CA GLU A 128 -13.58 6.87 8.93
C GLU A 128 -14.23 6.81 10.31
N THR A 129 -13.75 7.59 11.28
CA THR A 129 -14.32 7.59 12.63
C THR A 129 -15.71 8.23 12.65
N ASP A 130 -15.93 9.33 11.92
CA ASP A 130 -17.19 10.07 11.96
C ASP A 130 -18.33 9.38 11.21
N GLN A 131 -18.09 8.92 9.97
CA GLN A 131 -19.12 8.25 9.20
C GLN A 131 -19.53 6.91 9.83
N MET A 132 -18.56 6.17 10.37
CA MET A 132 -18.84 4.91 11.03
C MET A 132 -19.54 5.13 12.37
N THR A 133 -19.14 6.14 13.15
CA THR A 133 -19.86 6.51 14.38
C THR A 133 -21.30 6.90 14.09
N GLN A 134 -21.56 7.66 13.02
CA GLN A 134 -22.92 7.98 12.58
C GLN A 134 -23.71 6.73 12.17
N ALA A 135 -23.11 5.80 11.42
CA ALA A 135 -23.78 4.57 10.99
C ALA A 135 -24.13 3.66 12.18
N ILE A 136 -23.22 3.53 13.15
CA ILE A 136 -23.44 2.78 14.39
C ILE A 136 -24.53 3.46 15.22
N ARG A 137 -24.43 4.78 15.41
CA ARG A 137 -25.39 5.58 16.18
C ARG A 137 -26.78 5.50 15.58
N ASN A 138 -26.93 5.72 14.27
CA ASN A 138 -28.23 5.62 13.61
C ASN A 138 -28.84 4.23 13.80
N THR A 139 -28.04 3.16 13.63
CA THR A 139 -28.53 1.79 13.83
C THR A 139 -29.03 1.55 15.25
N LEU A 140 -28.27 2.00 16.26
CA LEU A 140 -28.64 1.86 17.67
C LEU A 140 -29.86 2.73 18.04
N LEU A 141 -29.94 3.95 17.52
CA LEU A 141 -31.09 4.85 17.72
C LEU A 141 -32.36 4.30 17.07
N TYR A 142 -32.28 3.76 15.86
CA TYR A 142 -33.42 3.11 15.21
C TYR A 142 -33.92 1.91 16.01
N LEU A 143 -33.00 1.10 16.55
CA LEU A 143 -33.39 -0.02 17.40
C LEU A 143 -34.03 0.44 18.71
N GLY A 144 -33.42 1.41 19.40
CA GLY A 144 -33.98 1.96 20.64
C GLY A 144 -35.35 2.61 20.44
N LEU A 145 -35.55 3.31 19.31
CA LEU A 145 -36.85 3.87 18.93
C LEU A 145 -37.88 2.77 18.66
N TRP A 146 -37.49 1.70 17.98
CA TRP A 146 -38.36 0.57 17.69
C TRP A 146 -38.75 -0.19 18.96
N GLU A 147 -37.83 -0.37 19.91
CA GLU A 147 -38.14 -0.97 21.22
C GLU A 147 -39.08 -0.09 22.04
N LEU A 148 -38.87 1.23 22.03
CA LEU A 148 -39.75 2.16 22.70
C LEU A 148 -41.16 2.14 22.09
N LEU A 149 -41.27 2.09 20.77
CA LEU A 149 -42.56 1.97 20.08
C LEU A 149 -43.26 0.67 20.46
N LEU A 150 -42.55 -0.47 20.48
CA LEU A 150 -43.12 -1.74 20.92
C LEU A 150 -43.63 -1.68 22.36
N LEU A 151 -42.87 -1.06 23.27
CA LEU A 151 -43.26 -0.92 24.65
C LEU A 151 -44.47 0.01 24.82
N LEU A 152 -44.48 1.14 24.11
CA LEU A 152 -45.61 2.09 24.11
C LEU A 152 -46.88 1.43 23.56
N ILE A 153 -46.77 0.70 22.45
CA ILE A 153 -47.88 -0.09 21.89
C ILE A 153 -48.36 -1.10 22.93
N GLY A 154 -47.44 -1.84 23.57
CA GLY A 154 -47.78 -2.81 24.62
C GLY A 154 -48.57 -2.18 25.77
N ILE A 155 -48.14 -1.02 26.28
CA ILE A 155 -48.84 -0.30 27.34
C ILE A 155 -50.23 0.15 26.89
N ILE A 156 -50.35 0.73 25.70
CA ILE A 156 -51.64 1.20 25.17
C ILE A 156 -52.61 0.03 25.00
N LEU A 157 -52.15 -1.10 24.46
CA LEU A 157 -52.97 -2.30 24.28
C LEU A 157 -53.45 -2.88 25.61
N LEU A 158 -52.62 -2.82 26.65
CA LEU A 158 -53.00 -3.25 28.01
C LEU A 158 -54.01 -2.29 28.65
N LEU A 159 -53.82 -0.98 28.53
CA LEU A 159 -54.70 0.03 29.14
C LEU A 159 -56.07 0.13 28.47
N THR A 160 -56.13 -0.05 27.15
CA THR A 160 -57.38 0.06 26.37
C THR A 160 -58.27 -1.16 26.50
N GLY A 161 -57.76 -2.28 27.01
CA GLY A 161 -58.55 -3.49 27.24
C GLY A 161 -59.13 -4.11 25.95
N ILE A 162 -58.58 -3.75 24.77
CA ILE A 162 -59.08 -4.18 23.45
C ILE A 162 -59.18 -5.71 23.33
N PHE A 163 -58.34 -6.44 24.05
CA PHE A 163 -58.28 -7.90 24.04
C PHE A 163 -59.15 -8.59 25.11
N GLY A 164 -59.95 -7.81 25.85
CA GLY A 164 -60.78 -8.28 26.96
C GLY A 164 -59.98 -8.71 28.20
N SER A 165 -60.68 -8.92 29.31
CA SER A 165 -60.08 -9.31 30.60
C SER A 165 -59.62 -10.77 30.68
N ARG A 166 -59.55 -11.48 29.54
CA ARG A 166 -59.17 -12.88 29.51
C ARG A 166 -57.65 -13.01 29.60
N PRO A 167 -57.12 -13.80 30.55
CA PRO A 167 -55.67 -13.91 30.74
C PRO A 167 -54.94 -14.46 29.51
N GLU A 168 -55.58 -15.33 28.73
CA GLU A 168 -55.02 -15.92 27.50
C GLU A 168 -54.68 -14.90 26.39
N SER A 169 -55.49 -13.86 26.21
CA SER A 169 -55.28 -12.86 25.17
C SER A 169 -54.14 -11.90 25.54
N ILE A 170 -54.03 -11.54 26.82
CA ILE A 170 -52.92 -10.76 27.36
C ILE A 170 -51.59 -11.51 27.17
N ILE A 171 -51.54 -12.80 27.51
CA ILE A 171 -50.35 -13.64 27.32
C ILE A 171 -49.94 -13.69 25.85
N THR A 172 -50.90 -13.86 24.93
CA THR A 172 -50.64 -13.91 23.50
C THR A 172 -50.04 -12.61 22.97
N VAL A 173 -50.57 -11.45 23.38
CA VAL A 173 -50.05 -10.14 22.98
C VAL A 173 -48.64 -9.91 23.52
N VAL A 174 -48.39 -10.28 24.79
CA VAL A 174 -47.06 -10.18 25.39
C VAL A 174 -46.07 -11.09 24.64
N LEU A 175 -46.45 -12.31 24.29
CA LEU A 175 -45.59 -13.22 23.50
C LEU A 175 -45.28 -12.65 22.11
N ILE A 176 -46.26 -12.04 21.44
CA ILE A 176 -46.04 -11.38 20.14
C ILE A 176 -45.08 -10.20 20.28
N LEU A 177 -45.27 -9.34 21.28
CA LEU A 177 -44.39 -8.20 21.53
C LEU A 177 -42.97 -8.64 21.89
N LEU A 178 -42.83 -9.71 22.67
CA LEU A 178 -41.54 -10.29 23.04
C LEU A 178 -40.86 -10.93 21.82
N GLY A 179 -41.61 -11.65 20.98
CA GLY A 179 -41.13 -12.20 19.71
C GLY A 179 -40.69 -11.13 18.74
N LEU A 180 -41.47 -10.05 18.60
CA LEU A 180 -41.07 -8.86 17.85
C LEU A 180 -39.79 -8.28 18.43
N GLY A 181 -39.74 -8.05 19.75
CA GLY A 181 -38.57 -7.62 20.52
C GLY A 181 -37.29 -8.38 20.15
N ILE A 182 -37.35 -9.71 20.19
CA ILE A 182 -36.23 -10.58 19.81
C ILE A 182 -35.81 -10.36 18.35
N LEU A 183 -36.76 -10.20 17.41
CA LEU A 183 -36.43 -9.94 16.00
C LEU A 183 -35.62 -8.65 15.80
N GLY A 184 -35.94 -7.58 16.54
CA GLY A 184 -35.15 -6.36 16.51
C GLY A 184 -33.73 -6.57 17.00
N PHE A 185 -33.56 -7.30 18.11
CA PHE A 185 -32.23 -7.64 18.61
C PHE A 185 -31.42 -8.52 17.66
N VAL A 186 -32.05 -9.49 16.98
CA VAL A 186 -31.39 -10.36 15.99
C VAL A 186 -30.87 -9.56 14.78
N SER A 187 -31.41 -8.37 14.50
CA SER A 187 -30.90 -7.50 13.43
C SER A 187 -29.52 -6.89 13.73
N LEU A 188 -29.13 -6.74 15.01
CA LEU A 188 -27.86 -6.15 15.43
C LEU A 188 -26.61 -6.85 14.88
N PRO A 189 -26.44 -8.19 15.05
CA PRO A 189 -25.27 -8.87 14.50
C PRO A 189 -25.20 -8.79 12.97
N ILE A 190 -26.34 -8.72 12.29
CA ILE A 190 -26.40 -8.55 10.83
C ILE A 190 -25.89 -7.17 10.44
N ALA A 191 -26.40 -6.10 11.08
CA ALA A 191 -25.95 -4.73 10.85
C ALA A 191 -24.45 -4.59 11.15
N GLY A 192 -23.98 -5.17 12.25
CA GLY A 192 -22.56 -5.17 12.62
C GLY A 192 -21.66 -5.83 11.57
N ARG A 193 -22.09 -6.95 10.97
CA ARG A 193 -21.36 -7.59 9.86
C ARG A 193 -21.33 -6.72 8.61
N VAL A 194 -22.46 -6.12 8.24
CA VAL A 194 -22.55 -5.26 7.05
C VAL A 194 -21.66 -4.03 7.19
N ILE A 195 -21.71 -3.35 8.33
CA ILE A 195 -20.87 -2.18 8.62
C ILE A 195 -19.39 -2.58 8.63
N SER A 196 -19.05 -3.67 9.32
CA SER A 196 -17.68 -4.19 9.38
C SER A 196 -17.10 -4.55 8.01
N ASN A 197 -17.90 -5.14 7.12
CA ASN A 197 -17.44 -5.54 5.79
C ASN A 197 -17.23 -4.34 4.86
N ARG A 198 -18.14 -3.36 4.91
CA ARG A 198 -17.99 -2.11 4.15
C ARG A 198 -16.73 -1.35 4.56
N TYR A 199 -16.49 -1.28 5.87
CA TYR A 199 -15.29 -0.71 6.46
C TYR A 199 -14.02 -1.44 5.99
N ALA A 200 -13.98 -2.76 6.12
CA ALA A 200 -12.85 -3.57 5.69
C ALA A 200 -12.53 -3.39 4.19
N ASN A 201 -13.54 -3.41 3.32
CA ASN A 201 -13.37 -3.22 1.89
C ASN A 201 -12.81 -1.82 1.55
N ARG A 202 -13.21 -0.79 2.31
CA ARG A 202 -12.69 0.56 2.11
C ARG A 202 -11.25 0.70 2.58
N LEU A 203 -10.91 0.12 3.74
CA LEU A 203 -9.52 0.08 4.22
C LEU A 203 -8.62 -0.65 3.24
N LEU A 204 -9.06 -1.79 2.68
CA LEU A 204 -8.30 -2.50 1.64
C LEU A 204 -8.05 -1.62 0.41
N LYS A 205 -9.03 -0.80 0.03
CA LYS A 205 -8.86 0.17 -1.07
C LYS A 205 -7.84 1.25 -0.73
N LEU A 206 -7.90 1.83 0.47
CA LEU A 206 -6.92 2.83 0.93
C LEU A 206 -5.52 2.22 1.04
N GLN A 207 -5.41 1.01 1.56
CA GLN A 207 -4.16 0.25 1.61
C GLN A 207 -3.57 0.03 0.22
N SER A 208 -4.40 -0.40 -0.74
CA SER A 208 -3.96 -0.59 -2.12
C SER A 208 -3.42 0.71 -2.72
N GLN A 209 -4.11 1.83 -2.51
CA GLN A 209 -3.68 3.15 -2.99
C GLN A 209 -2.38 3.58 -2.32
N TYR A 210 -2.24 3.34 -1.01
CA TYR A 210 -1.04 3.66 -0.25
C TYR A 210 0.17 2.88 -0.77
N ILE A 211 0.01 1.56 -0.95
CA ILE A 211 1.06 0.68 -1.50
C ILE A 211 1.43 1.11 -2.92
N GLU A 212 0.45 1.43 -3.77
CA GLU A 212 0.68 1.86 -5.15
C GLU A 212 1.48 3.17 -5.20
N THR A 213 1.08 4.18 -4.43
CA THR A 213 1.80 5.47 -4.35
C THR A 213 3.24 5.27 -3.85
N LEU A 214 3.42 4.48 -2.79
CA LEU A 214 4.75 4.18 -2.25
C LEU A 214 5.62 3.40 -3.24
N THR A 215 5.05 2.40 -3.91
CA THR A 215 5.75 1.58 -4.91
C THR A 215 6.22 2.43 -6.07
N LYS A 216 5.36 3.31 -6.59
CA LYS A 216 5.71 4.24 -7.67
C LYS A 216 6.84 5.20 -7.27
N ALA A 217 6.85 5.66 -6.02
CA ALA A 217 7.91 6.49 -5.48
C ALA A 217 9.23 5.71 -5.36
N ALA A 218 9.16 4.48 -4.85
CA ALA A 218 10.31 3.57 -4.75
C ALA A 218 10.88 3.22 -6.13
N ASP A 219 10.04 2.92 -7.12
CA ASP A 219 10.47 2.61 -8.49
C ASP A 219 11.24 3.78 -9.11
N ARG A 220 10.76 5.02 -8.92
CA ARG A 220 11.48 6.23 -9.37
C ARG A 220 12.83 6.38 -8.66
N GLN A 221 12.89 6.06 -7.36
CA GLN A 221 14.13 6.10 -6.59
C GLN A 221 15.13 5.05 -7.10
N ILE A 222 14.67 3.82 -7.36
CA ILE A 222 15.47 2.73 -7.90
C ILE A 222 15.97 3.09 -9.30
N GLU A 223 15.12 3.66 -10.16
CA GLU A 223 15.53 4.11 -11.50
C GLU A 223 16.60 5.21 -11.42
N TYR A 224 16.47 6.13 -10.48
CA TYR A 224 17.51 7.12 -10.20
C TYR A 224 18.83 6.47 -9.74
N GLY A 225 18.79 5.55 -8.77
CA GLY A 225 19.95 4.79 -8.32
C GLY A 225 20.62 3.99 -9.46
N MET A 226 19.83 3.37 -10.34
CA MET A 226 20.34 2.65 -11.50
C MET A 226 21.04 3.57 -12.52
N ARG A 227 20.54 4.79 -12.72
CA ARG A 227 21.21 5.80 -13.55
C ARG A 227 22.56 6.20 -12.95
N LEU A 228 22.60 6.49 -11.66
CA LEU A 228 23.84 6.80 -10.95
C LEU A 228 24.90 5.69 -11.07
N ARG A 229 24.48 4.43 -10.92
CA ARG A 229 25.39 3.27 -11.10
C ARG A 229 25.96 3.21 -12.52
N ARG A 230 25.13 3.45 -13.55
CA ARG A 230 25.57 3.50 -14.96
C ARG A 230 26.55 4.64 -15.21
N ASP A 231 26.28 5.82 -14.64
CA ASP A 231 27.13 6.99 -14.78
C ASP A 231 28.50 6.77 -14.11
N ALA A 232 28.51 6.13 -12.94
CA ALA A 232 29.74 5.82 -12.21
C ALA A 232 30.68 4.87 -12.97
N ILE A 233 30.14 3.89 -13.70
CA ILE A 233 30.93 2.95 -14.51
C ILE A 233 31.11 3.37 -15.97
N SER A 234 30.48 4.47 -16.38
CA SER A 234 30.47 4.97 -17.76
C SER A 234 31.87 5.11 -18.39
N PRO A 235 32.92 5.58 -17.69
CA PRO A 235 34.27 5.62 -18.25
C PRO A 235 34.78 4.23 -18.69
N LEU A 236 34.55 3.20 -17.86
CA LEU A 236 35.00 1.84 -18.13
C LEU A 236 34.16 1.19 -19.24
N THR A 237 32.83 1.38 -19.24
CA THR A 237 31.95 0.88 -20.30
C THR A 237 32.31 1.48 -21.66
N ARG A 238 32.50 2.81 -21.73
CA ARG A 238 32.91 3.48 -22.98
C ARG A 238 34.25 2.98 -23.52
N LEU A 239 35.19 2.66 -22.64
CA LEU A 239 36.47 2.06 -23.04
C LEU A 239 36.26 0.67 -23.64
N ILE A 240 35.49 -0.20 -22.98
CA ILE A 240 35.23 -1.57 -23.44
C ILE A 240 34.52 -1.55 -24.80
N ASP A 241 33.53 -0.68 -24.96
CA ASP A 241 32.80 -0.53 -26.23
C ASP A 241 33.74 -0.09 -27.36
N ALA A 242 34.60 0.91 -27.08
CA ALA A 242 35.60 1.37 -28.05
C ALA A 242 36.61 0.28 -28.43
N GLN A 243 37.09 -0.51 -27.47
CA GLN A 243 38.02 -1.62 -27.73
C GLN A 243 37.36 -2.74 -28.54
N THR A 244 36.11 -3.08 -28.21
CA THR A 244 35.35 -4.11 -28.92
C THR A 244 35.12 -3.71 -30.38
N GLN A 245 34.82 -2.43 -30.63
CA GLN A 245 34.66 -1.90 -31.97
C GLN A 245 35.97 -1.95 -32.76
N ILE A 246 37.10 -1.53 -32.16
CA ILE A 246 38.43 -1.59 -32.79
C ILE A 246 38.81 -3.04 -33.12
N GLN A 247 38.59 -3.98 -32.21
CA GLN A 247 38.89 -5.40 -32.42
C GLN A 247 38.06 -5.99 -33.56
N THR A 248 36.77 -5.65 -33.61
CA THR A 248 35.87 -6.10 -34.69
C THR A 248 36.36 -5.59 -36.05
N GLU A 249 36.75 -4.31 -36.13
CA GLU A 249 37.30 -3.72 -37.36
C GLU A 249 38.61 -4.40 -37.78
N GLN A 250 39.50 -4.69 -36.83
CA GLN A 250 40.76 -5.41 -37.11
C GLN A 250 40.49 -6.82 -37.63
N LEU A 251 39.56 -7.56 -37.04
CA LEU A 251 39.13 -8.88 -37.50
C LEU A 251 38.60 -8.84 -38.94
N THR A 252 37.76 -7.85 -39.26
CA THR A 252 37.24 -7.67 -40.63
C THR A 252 38.37 -7.35 -41.62
N ARG A 253 39.32 -6.48 -41.25
CA ARG A 253 40.48 -6.15 -42.11
C ARG A 253 41.38 -7.36 -42.34
N LEU A 254 41.60 -8.19 -41.31
CA LEU A 254 42.39 -9.42 -41.43
C LEU A 254 41.72 -10.44 -42.35
N GLN A 255 40.39 -10.64 -42.20
CA GLN A 255 39.63 -11.51 -43.10
C GLN A 255 39.67 -11.02 -44.55
N PHE A 256 39.59 -9.70 -44.76
CA PHE A 256 39.71 -9.13 -46.10
C PHE A 256 41.10 -9.37 -46.70
N ALA A 257 42.16 -9.14 -45.92
CA ALA A 257 43.53 -9.41 -46.35
C ALA A 257 43.77 -10.90 -46.67
N GLU A 258 43.22 -11.82 -45.87
CA GLU A 258 43.28 -13.27 -46.13
C GLU A 258 42.59 -13.65 -47.44
N GLN A 259 41.40 -13.07 -47.71
CA GLN A 259 40.71 -13.29 -48.98
C GLN A 259 41.49 -12.74 -50.18
N GLU A 260 42.12 -11.57 -50.05
CA GLU A 260 43.00 -11.04 -51.11
C GLU A 260 44.22 -11.91 -51.33
N MET A 261 44.88 -12.40 -50.27
CA MET A 261 45.99 -13.34 -50.38
C MET A 261 45.56 -14.62 -51.09
N GLY A 262 44.41 -15.19 -50.74
CA GLY A 262 43.87 -16.36 -51.42
C GLY A 262 43.54 -16.11 -52.90
N ARG A 263 43.06 -14.92 -53.25
CA ARG A 263 42.85 -14.52 -54.66
C ARG A 263 44.17 -14.39 -55.41
N MET A 264 45.17 -13.72 -54.81
CA MET A 264 46.51 -13.59 -55.40
C MET A 264 47.17 -14.96 -55.59
N GLU A 265 47.05 -15.88 -54.63
CA GLU A 265 47.55 -17.24 -54.75
C GLU A 265 46.84 -18.02 -55.87
N ALA A 266 45.52 -17.87 -56.00
CA ALA A 266 44.77 -18.48 -57.09
C ALA A 266 45.17 -17.92 -58.47
N GLU A 267 45.43 -16.60 -58.57
CA GLU A 267 45.92 -15.95 -59.78
C GLU A 267 47.35 -16.39 -60.13
N LEU A 268 48.25 -16.44 -59.16
CA LEU A 268 49.61 -16.95 -59.32
C LEU A 268 49.62 -18.42 -59.75
N ASN A 269 48.75 -19.27 -59.18
CA ASN A 269 48.61 -20.66 -59.62
C ASN A 269 48.08 -20.78 -61.05
N LYS A 270 47.17 -19.89 -61.48
CA LYS A 270 46.71 -19.82 -62.88
C LYS A 270 47.84 -19.40 -63.82
N LEU A 271 48.64 -18.39 -63.44
CA LEU A 271 49.82 -17.95 -64.21
C LEU A 271 50.89 -19.03 -64.29
N GLY A 272 51.17 -19.72 -63.17
CA GLY A 272 52.07 -20.86 -63.10
C GLY A 272 51.62 -22.02 -64.00
N LYS A 273 50.35 -22.45 -63.91
CA LYS A 273 49.81 -23.49 -64.81
C LYS A 273 49.87 -23.09 -66.29
N ARG A 274 49.70 -21.82 -66.61
CA ARG A 274 49.73 -21.31 -67.99
C ARG A 274 51.15 -21.27 -68.58
N ASN A 275 52.18 -21.07 -67.76
CA ASN A 275 53.59 -21.21 -68.18
C ASN A 275 54.04 -22.67 -68.29
N ILE A 276 53.43 -23.60 -67.56
CA ILE A 276 53.78 -25.04 -67.62
C ILE A 276 53.08 -25.74 -68.80
N LEU A 277 51.92 -25.24 -69.25
CA LEU A 277 51.20 -25.71 -70.44
C LEU A 277 51.51 -24.90 -71.72
N GLY A 278 52.50 -24.00 -71.63
CA GLY A 278 52.94 -23.11 -72.69
C GLY A 278 54.32 -23.46 -73.24
N LEU A 279 54.56 -24.74 -73.48
CA LEU A 279 55.48 -25.31 -74.48
C LEU A 279 54.98 -26.72 -74.82
#